data_AF-D0E9F4-F1
#
_entry.id   AF-D0E9F4-F1
#
_cell.length_a   1.000
_cell.length_b   1.000
_cell.length_c   1.000
_cell.angle_alpha   90.00
_cell.angle_beta   90.00
_cell.angle_gamma   90.00
#
_symmetry.space_group_name_H-M   'P 1'
#
loop_
_entity.id
_entity.type
_entity.pdbx_description
1 polymer ?
#
loop_
_entity_poly.entity_id
_entity_poly.type
_entity_poly.pdbx_seq_one_letter_code
_entity_poly.pdbx_strand_id
1 'polypeptide(L)' 'RRYIIFSDMMITWNNISSLGSMMMILFLMIFMLSMTEMMMSKRKTMFIIKSNNNEWKLNLPIYNHSNLEKSFMFNK' A
#
# COMPACT_ATOMS: atom_id res chain seq x y z
N ARG A 1 -17.21 18.97 -20.34
CA ARG A 1 -17.09 17.93 -19.29
C ARG A 1 -18.50 17.40 -19.00
N ARG A 2 -18.71 16.07 -19.05
CA ARG A 2 -20.00 15.35 -19.19
C ARG A 2 -20.57 15.33 -20.62
N TYR A 3 -19.74 14.96 -21.59
CA TYR A 3 -20.20 14.68 -22.95
C TYR A 3 -20.27 13.16 -23.14
N ILE A 4 -21.40 12.68 -23.65
CA ILE A 4 -21.59 11.26 -24.02
C ILE A 4 -20.91 10.99 -25.37
N ILE A 5 -20.91 11.98 -26.26
CA ILE A 5 -20.29 11.93 -27.58
C ILE A 5 -19.23 13.03 -27.65
N PHE A 6 -18.06 12.69 -28.19
CA PHE A 6 -16.93 13.60 -28.37
C PHE A 6 -16.60 13.69 -29.87
N SER A 7 -15.95 14.77 -30.29
CA SER A 7 -15.50 14.95 -31.68
C SER A 7 -14.47 13.90 -32.07
N ASP A 8 -14.42 13.54 -33.35
CA ASP A 8 -13.52 12.49 -33.88
C ASP A 8 -12.04 12.73 -33.57
N MET A 9 -11.62 13.99 -33.46
CA MET A 9 -10.25 14.38 -33.10
C MET A 9 -9.79 13.87 -31.71
N MET A 10 -10.73 13.54 -30.82
CA MET A 10 -10.45 13.10 -29.44
C MET A 10 -10.55 11.58 -29.25
N ILE A 11 -10.85 10.82 -30.32
CA ILE A 11 -11.00 9.36 -30.25
C ILE A 11 -9.72 8.69 -29.72
N THR A 12 -8.55 9.12 -30.20
CA THR A 12 -7.26 8.51 -29.84
C THR A 12 -6.98 8.61 -28.34
N TRP A 13 -7.11 9.81 -27.78
CA TRP A 13 -6.89 10.07 -26.35
C TRP A 13 -7.92 9.40 -25.46
N ASN A 14 -9.19 9.34 -25.88
CA ASN A 14 -10.22 8.66 -25.10
C ASN A 14 -10.00 7.14 -25.07
N ASN A 15 -9.58 6.54 -26.18
CA ASN A 15 -9.24 5.12 -26.23
C ASN A 15 -8.01 4.78 -25.38
N ILE A 16 -6.99 5.63 -25.37
CA ILE A 16 -5.83 5.46 -24.47
C ILE A 16 -6.28 5.56 -23.00
N SER A 17 -7.14 6.53 -22.68
CA SER A 17 -7.67 6.70 -21.33
C SER A 17 -8.52 5.51 -20.86
N SER A 18 -9.36 4.95 -21.75
CA SER A 18 -10.20 3.79 -21.40
C SER A 18 -9.37 2.52 -21.22
N LEU A 19 -8.33 2.31 -22.05
CA LEU A 19 -7.36 1.23 -21.86
C LEU A 19 -6.63 1.35 -20.52
N GLY A 20 -6.21 2.56 -20.14
CA GLY A 20 -5.60 2.80 -18.82
C GLY A 20 -6.52 2.46 -17.66
N SER A 21 -7.83 2.73 -17.80
CA SER A 21 -8.82 2.38 -16.77
C SER A 21 -8.96 0.86 -16.59
N MET A 22 -8.91 0.09 -17.68
CA MET A 22 -8.95 -1.38 -17.61
C MET A 22 -7.72 -1.94 -16.89
N MET A 23 -6.54 -1.37 -17.16
CA MET A 23 -5.31 -1.75 -16.46
C MET A 23 -5.39 -1.46 -14.96
N MET A 24 -5.99 -0.35 -14.55
CA MET A 24 -6.17 -0.03 -13.13
C MET A 24 -7.09 -1.03 -12.43
N ILE A 25 -8.17 -1.47 -13.08
CA ILE A 25 -9.07 -2.49 -12.51
C ILE A 25 -8.30 -3.81 -12.29
N LEU A 26 -7.52 -4.25 -13.28
CA LEU A 26 -6.69 -5.45 -13.14
C LEU A 26 -5.67 -5.32 -12.01
N PHE A 27 -5.01 -4.16 -11.89
CA PHE A 27 -4.07 -3.89 -10.81
C PHE A 27 -4.73 -4.01 -9.43
N LEU A 28 -5.92 -3.43 -9.25
CA LEU A 28 -6.67 -3.53 -8.00
C LEU A 28 -7.04 -4.99 -7.66
N MET A 29 -7.44 -5.77 -8.66
CA MET A 29 -7.77 -7.19 -8.45
C MET A 29 -6.55 -7.98 -7.97
N ILE A 30 -5.39 -7.77 -8.58
CA ILE A 30 -4.13 -8.41 -8.18
C ILE A 30 -3.72 -7.97 -6.77
N PHE A 31 -3.89 -6.68 -6.46
CA PHE A 31 -3.59 -6.14 -5.14
C PHE A 31 -4.46 -6.77 -4.04
N MET A 32 -5.75 -7.00 -4.30
CA MET A 32 -6.61 -7.68 -3.33
C MET A 32 -6.19 -9.13 -3.11
N LEU A 33 -5.84 -9.85 -4.18
CA LEU A 33 -5.37 -11.24 -4.08
C LEU A 33 -4.06 -11.35 -3.29
N SER A 34 -3.10 -10.45 -3.53
CA SER A 34 -1.81 -10.49 -2.81
C SER A 34 -1.98 -10.27 -1.30
N MET A 35 -2.90 -9.39 -0.88
CA MET A 35 -3.21 -9.20 0.54
C MET A 35 -3.79 -10.48 1.16
N THR A 36 -4.73 -11.14 0.47
CA THR A 36 -5.30 -12.40 0.98
C THR A 36 -4.25 -13.51 1.09
N GLU A 37 -3.34 -13.61 0.11
CA GLU A 37 -2.25 -14.59 0.12
C GLU A 37 -1.28 -14.35 1.29
N MET A 38 -0.94 -13.08 1.56
CA MET A 38 -0.09 -12.70 2.69
C MET A 38 -0.71 -13.12 4.03
N MET A 39 -2.02 -12.94 4.21
CA MET A 39 -2.71 -13.34 5.44
C MET A 39 -2.74 -14.88 5.61
N MET A 40 -2.94 -15.63 4.52
CA MET A 40 -3.01 -17.10 4.58
C MET A 40 -1.65 -17.75 4.80
N SER A 41 -0.58 -17.22 4.19
CA SER A 41 0.77 -17.81 4.25
C SER A 41 1.48 -17.65 5.60
N LYS A 42 1.00 -16.75 6.48
CA LYS A 42 1.50 -16.54 7.88
C LYS A 42 3.04 -16.52 8.00
N ARG A 43 3.73 -15.91 7.03
CA ARG A 43 5.20 -15.82 7.02
C ARG A 43 5.69 -14.88 8.13
N LYS A 44 6.61 -15.36 8.98
CA LYS A 44 7.25 -14.56 10.03
C LYS A 44 8.41 -13.73 9.47
N THR A 45 8.58 -12.51 9.96
CA THR A 45 9.72 -11.64 9.62
C THR A 45 11.01 -12.13 10.31
N MET A 46 12.06 -12.45 9.55
CA MET A 46 13.33 -12.95 10.10
C MET A 46 14.27 -11.85 10.59
N PHE A 47 14.27 -10.69 9.94
CA PHE A 47 15.11 -9.55 10.30
C PHE A 47 14.28 -8.26 10.27
N ILE A 48 14.52 -7.41 11.28
CA ILE A 48 13.87 -6.10 11.40
C ILE A 48 14.84 -5.02 10.94
N ILE A 49 14.32 -4.01 10.24
CA ILE A 49 15.10 -2.85 9.78
C ILE A 49 15.61 -2.08 10.99
N LYS A 50 16.93 -1.89 11.08
CA LYS A 50 17.57 -1.02 12.08
C LYS A 50 17.31 0.45 11.71
N SER A 51 16.11 0.95 12.01
CA SER A 51 15.79 2.36 11.87
C SER A 51 15.81 3.07 13.24
N ASN A 52 15.99 4.39 13.24
CA ASN A 52 15.98 5.16 14.47
C ASN A 52 14.55 5.38 15.03
N ASN A 53 13.52 4.91 14.33
CA ASN A 53 12.13 5.09 14.76
C ASN A 53 11.71 3.98 15.74
N ASN A 54 10.95 4.33 16.77
CA ASN A 54 10.59 3.39 17.84
C ASN A 54 9.68 2.25 17.35
N GLU A 55 8.84 2.52 16.35
CA GLU A 55 7.90 1.54 15.77
C GLU A 55 8.62 0.30 15.23
N TRP A 56 9.77 0.50 14.59
CA TRP A 56 10.57 -0.58 13.99
C TRP A 56 11.55 -1.21 14.97
N LYS A 57 11.61 -0.77 16.23
CA LYS A 57 12.43 -1.42 17.28
C LYS A 57 11.64 -2.48 18.06
N LEU A 58 10.30 -2.43 18.01
CA LEU A 58 9.43 -3.34 18.72
C LEU A 58 9.18 -4.64 17.94
N ASN A 59 8.64 -5.64 18.65
CA ASN A 59 8.24 -6.91 18.05
C ASN A 59 7.09 -6.74 17.03
N LEU A 60 7.04 -7.63 16.05
CA LEU A 60 5.99 -7.70 15.03
C LEU A 60 5.20 -9.03 15.21
N PRO A 61 3.95 -9.02 15.72
CA PRO A 61 3.14 -7.86 16.13
C PRO A 61 3.57 -7.28 17.48
N ILE A 62 3.23 -6.00 17.69
CA ILE A 62 3.50 -5.28 18.92
C ILE A 62 2.58 -5.82 20.03
N TYR A 63 3.11 -6.00 21.25
CA TYR A 63 2.30 -6.34 22.41
C TYR A 63 1.41 -5.16 22.84
N ASN A 64 0.22 -5.45 23.38
CA ASN A 64 -0.77 -4.44 23.76
C ASN A 64 -0.22 -3.32 24.69
N HIS A 65 0.73 -3.66 25.58
CA HIS A 65 1.38 -2.72 26.50
C HIS A 65 2.89 -2.66 26.25
N SER A 66 3.30 -2.21 25.07
CA SER A 66 4.71 -2.12 24.68
C SER A 66 5.43 -0.88 25.23
N ASN A 67 4.72 0.22 25.47
CA ASN A 67 5.30 1.50 25.88
C ASN A 67 5.08 1.76 27.38
N LEU A 68 5.54 0.84 28.24
CA LEU A 68 5.42 0.97 29.70
C LEU A 68 6.26 2.13 30.25
N GLU A 69 7.40 2.40 29.62
CA GLU A 69 8.29 3.51 29.95
C GLU A 69 8.30 4.54 28.81
N LYS A 70 8.57 5.81 29.14
CA LYS A 70 8.74 6.85 28.12
C LYS A 70 10.04 6.62 27.37
N SER A 71 9.99 6.68 26.03
CA SER A 71 11.20 6.65 25.22
C SER A 71 12.10 7.84 25.59
N PHE A 72 13.35 7.53 25.95
CA PHE A 72 14.33 8.56 26.24
C PHE A 72 14.78 9.21 24.94
N MET A 73 14.28 10.41 24.67
CA MET A 73 14.81 11.27 23.62
C MET A 73 15.97 12.06 24.20
N PHE A 74 17.19 11.68 23.86
CA PHE A 74 18.35 12.51 24.18
C PHE A 74 18.34 13.72 23.24
N ASN A 75 17.77 14.83 23.71
CA ASN A 75 17.99 16.12 23.08
C ASN A 75 19.40 16.58 23.47
N LYS A 76 20.28 16.65 22.48
CA LYS A 76 21.58 17.29 22.61
C LYS A 76 21.42 18.80 22.56
#